data_AF-A0A7X8Q9F4-F1
#
_entry.id   AF-A0A7X8Q9F4-F1
#
_cell.length_a   1.000
_cell.length_b   1.000
_cell.length_c   1.000
_cell.angle_alpha   90.00
_cell.angle_beta   90.00
_cell.angle_gamma   90.00
#
_symmetry.space_group_name_H-M   'P 1'
#
loop_
_entity.id
_entity.type
_entity.pdbx_description
1 polymer ?
#
loop_
_entity_poly.entity_id
_entity_poly.type
_entity_poly.pdbx_seq_one_letter_code
_entity_poly.pdbx_strand_id
1 'polypeptide(L)'
;MDRTNKVSSFLNEDIAYFLGLIIGRGTIIKSAELNKLVIDFPFKNLVAVSPIDSSKKFDTQIYLSNSLDKIVERIKRLGLDVSKFNDEDNKGVSLVIVWRNTDLIWQFLNYLLNGDFSDYHSFRIPKAIFQSDKEKQKEFLRGYFDVTGYVRASNAQFGKKDQQRIYLEVDHRNWFLVLDLYKLFEIIGVPIESIDFGHPNFRDPNFKKAPGFWAKEHQVKIFANQFLPIGSYLKHKQEVLVDLAKMNKAGLGDNSKEKKYRIREKAQNPEENSEKLPKFLRGKHFNHYSELLAVLEENDNIKAYE
;
A
#
# COMPACT_ATOMS: atom_id res chain seq x y z
N MET A 1 30.68 -15.09 -1.87
CA MET A 1 29.68 -14.98 -0.80
C MET A 1 30.04 -13.77 0.04
N ASP A 2 29.39 -12.64 -0.20
CA ASP A 2 29.57 -11.46 0.64
C ASP A 2 28.78 -11.66 1.93
N ARG A 3 29.49 -12.06 3.00
CA ARG A 3 28.92 -12.26 4.34
C ARG A 3 29.00 -10.96 5.16
N THR A 4 28.65 -9.82 4.58
CA THR A 4 28.27 -8.65 5.38
C THR A 4 27.02 -8.98 6.19
N ASN A 5 27.05 -8.73 7.50
CA ASN A 5 25.86 -8.77 8.36
C ASN A 5 24.84 -7.74 7.86
N LYS A 6 23.93 -8.14 6.98
CA LYS A 6 22.88 -7.27 6.46
C LYS A 6 21.72 -7.24 7.45
N VAL A 7 21.14 -6.07 7.71
CA VAL A 7 19.94 -5.94 8.54
C VAL A 7 18.80 -6.85 8.05
N SER A 8 18.76 -7.13 6.73
CA SER A 8 17.80 -8.08 6.13
C SER A 8 17.92 -9.52 6.66
N SER A 9 19.06 -9.93 7.23
CA SER A 9 19.20 -11.27 7.83
C SER A 9 18.41 -11.43 9.13
N PHE A 10 18.01 -10.33 9.77
CA PHE A 10 17.18 -10.34 10.98
C PHE A 10 15.68 -10.26 10.67
N LEU A 11 15.30 -10.03 9.40
CA LEU A 11 13.91 -10.04 9.00
C LEU A 11 13.42 -11.48 8.90
N ASN A 12 12.31 -11.77 9.59
CA ASN A 12 11.48 -12.93 9.30
C ASN A 12 10.18 -12.47 8.62
N GLU A 13 9.37 -13.43 8.20
CA GLU A 13 8.09 -13.19 7.53
C GLU A 13 7.12 -12.36 8.39
N ASP A 14 7.09 -12.61 9.70
CA ASP A 14 6.21 -11.92 10.65
C ASP A 14 6.59 -10.43 10.80
N ILE A 15 7.89 -10.12 10.89
CA ILE A 15 8.41 -8.75 10.91
C ILE A 15 8.13 -8.07 9.57
N ALA A 16 8.36 -8.74 8.44
CA ALA A 16 8.11 -8.16 7.12
C ALA A 16 6.63 -7.77 6.96
N TYR A 17 5.72 -8.68 7.30
CA TYR A 17 4.29 -8.40 7.32
C TYR A 17 3.92 -7.25 8.26
N PHE A 18 4.48 -7.23 9.48
CA PHE A 18 4.22 -6.17 10.45
C PHE A 18 4.71 -4.79 9.96
N LEU A 19 5.87 -4.71 9.32
CA LEU A 19 6.34 -3.49 8.66
C LEU A 19 5.39 -3.02 7.56
N GLY A 20 4.81 -3.95 6.80
CA GLY A 20 3.78 -3.65 5.80
C GLY A 20 2.56 -2.97 6.42
N LEU A 21 2.08 -3.49 7.55
CA LEU A 21 0.98 -2.88 8.31
C LEU A 21 1.32 -1.46 8.80
N ILE A 22 2.51 -1.29 9.39
CA ILE A 22 2.98 0.00 9.91
C ILE A 22 3.10 1.04 8.79
N ILE A 23 3.70 0.67 7.66
CA ILE A 23 3.94 1.62 6.57
C ILE A 23 2.63 1.97 5.87
N GLY A 24 1.66 1.06 5.86
CA GLY A 24 0.35 1.31 5.29
C GLY A 24 -0.51 2.26 6.11
N ARG A 25 -0.63 2.05 7.42
CA ARG A 25 -1.57 2.77 8.31
C ARG A 25 -1.09 2.95 9.75
N GLY A 26 0.22 2.89 9.98
CA GLY A 26 0.84 3.05 11.29
C GLY A 26 0.99 4.52 11.69
N THR A 27 0.82 4.79 12.99
CA THR A 27 1.13 6.05 13.65
C THR A 27 1.85 5.77 14.96
N ILE A 28 3.01 6.38 15.15
CA ILE A 28 3.83 6.33 16.34
C ILE A 28 3.52 7.55 17.21
N ILE A 29 3.08 7.29 18.43
CA ILE A 29 2.81 8.31 19.45
C ILE A 29 3.87 8.16 20.54
N LYS A 30 4.78 9.14 20.63
CA LYS A 30 5.82 9.19 21.68
C LYS A 30 5.33 10.07 22.82
N SER A 31 5.41 9.59 24.06
CA SER A 31 5.16 10.37 25.27
C SER A 31 6.29 10.19 26.29
N ALA A 32 6.29 10.98 27.36
CA ALA A 32 7.29 10.87 28.43
C ALA A 32 7.26 9.52 29.16
N GLU A 33 6.11 8.84 29.18
CA GLU A 33 5.88 7.63 29.98
C GLU A 33 5.80 6.35 29.14
N LEU A 34 5.35 6.45 27.89
CA LEU A 34 5.10 5.29 27.05
C LEU A 34 5.12 5.65 25.57
N ASN A 35 5.58 4.71 24.74
CA ASN A 35 5.47 4.80 23.30
C ASN A 35 4.31 3.91 22.82
N LYS A 36 3.50 4.41 21.89
CA LYS A 36 2.45 3.63 21.23
C LYS A 36 2.69 3.57 19.73
N LEU A 37 2.37 2.43 19.14
CA LEU A 37 2.15 2.28 17.71
C LEU A 37 0.69 1.91 17.51
N VAL A 38 -0.02 2.72 16.72
CA VAL A 38 -1.41 2.50 16.34
C VAL A 38 -1.44 2.13 14.86
N ILE A 39 -2.09 1.03 14.50
CA ILE A 39 -2.26 0.59 13.11
C ILE A 39 -3.74 0.50 12.82
N ASP A 40 -4.22 1.32 11.89
CA ASP A 40 -5.64 1.41 11.57
C ASP A 40 -6.05 0.47 10.43
N PHE A 41 -7.14 -0.27 10.64
CA PHE A 41 -7.84 -1.07 9.65
C PHE A 41 -9.21 -0.45 9.36
N PRO A 42 -9.31 0.44 8.35
CA PRO A 42 -10.55 1.17 8.10
C PRO A 42 -11.65 0.28 7.50
N PHE A 43 -12.88 0.43 8.00
CA PHE A 43 -14.10 -0.12 7.42
C PHE A 43 -14.51 0.70 6.21
N LYS A 44 -13.94 0.38 5.04
CA LYS A 44 -14.18 1.18 3.84
C LYS A 44 -15.50 0.88 3.14
N ASN A 45 -16.02 -0.33 3.32
CA ASN A 45 -17.40 -0.69 2.96
C ASN A 45 -17.97 -1.52 4.11
N LEU A 46 -19.26 -1.34 4.42
CA LEU A 46 -19.94 -2.17 5.43
C LEU A 46 -20.11 -3.61 4.92
N VAL A 47 -20.34 -3.77 3.62
CA VAL A 47 -20.54 -5.08 2.97
C VAL A 47 -19.61 -5.21 1.77
N ALA A 48 -18.81 -6.28 1.74
CA ALA A 48 -18.17 -6.75 0.52
C ALA A 48 -19.05 -7.83 -0.13
N VAL A 49 -19.16 -7.82 -1.45
CA VAL A 49 -19.98 -8.78 -2.21
C VAL A 49 -19.06 -9.52 -3.17
N SER A 50 -19.18 -10.85 -3.23
CA SER A 50 -18.48 -11.61 -4.25
C SER A 50 -18.96 -11.14 -5.64
N PRO A 51 -18.04 -10.86 -6.58
CA PRO A 51 -18.39 -10.44 -7.91
C PRO A 51 -18.92 -11.58 -8.80
N ILE A 52 -18.79 -12.84 -8.34
CA ILE A 52 -19.26 -14.04 -9.05
C ILE A 52 -20.51 -14.63 -8.36
N ASP A 53 -20.66 -14.43 -7.05
CA ASP A 53 -21.79 -14.94 -6.27
C ASP A 53 -22.42 -13.84 -5.43
N SER A 54 -23.49 -13.22 -5.95
CA SER A 54 -24.20 -12.13 -5.27
C SER A 54 -24.87 -12.54 -3.94
N SER A 55 -24.99 -13.84 -3.66
CA SER A 55 -25.49 -14.34 -2.37
C SER A 55 -24.42 -14.30 -1.28
N LYS A 56 -23.12 -14.32 -1.66
CA LYS A 56 -21.99 -14.17 -0.74
C LYS A 56 -21.77 -12.69 -0.42
N LYS A 57 -22.29 -12.31 0.75
CA LYS A 57 -22.07 -11.01 1.37
C LYS A 57 -21.21 -11.20 2.61
N PHE A 58 -20.15 -10.39 2.71
CA PHE A 58 -19.29 -10.35 3.88
C PHE A 58 -19.66 -9.13 4.70
N ASP A 59 -20.13 -9.35 5.92
CA ASP A 59 -20.18 -8.31 6.93
C ASP A 59 -18.73 -7.93 7.29
N THR A 60 -18.29 -6.77 6.82
CA THR A 60 -16.89 -6.39 6.92
C THR A 60 -16.45 -6.27 8.38
N GLN A 61 -17.36 -5.91 9.30
CA GLN A 61 -17.05 -5.78 10.71
C GLN A 61 -16.77 -7.13 11.37
N ILE A 62 -17.67 -8.10 11.18
CA ILE A 62 -17.53 -9.45 11.75
C ILE A 62 -16.30 -10.15 11.16
N TYR A 63 -16.14 -10.10 9.83
CA TYR A 63 -15.04 -10.78 9.16
C TYR A 63 -13.69 -10.13 9.44
N LEU A 64 -13.63 -8.79 9.59
CA LEU A 64 -12.41 -8.12 9.98
C LEU A 64 -12.03 -8.50 11.41
N SER A 65 -12.96 -8.44 12.38
CA SER A 65 -12.67 -8.78 13.77
C SER A 65 -12.08 -10.19 13.93
N ASN A 66 -12.68 -11.18 13.27
CA ASN A 66 -12.20 -12.57 13.30
C ASN A 66 -10.85 -12.76 12.56
N SER A 67 -10.63 -12.02 11.46
CA SER A 67 -9.35 -12.09 10.74
C SER A 67 -8.22 -11.42 11.53
N LEU A 68 -8.54 -10.37 12.27
CA LEU A 68 -7.60 -9.63 13.10
C LEU A 68 -7.07 -10.44 14.28
N ASP A 69 -7.85 -11.38 14.83
CA ASP A 69 -7.36 -12.23 15.93
C ASP A 69 -6.12 -13.04 15.53
N LYS A 70 -6.10 -13.56 14.29
CA LYS A 70 -4.93 -14.26 13.74
C LYS A 70 -3.74 -13.32 13.53
N ILE A 71 -4.00 -12.08 13.12
CA ILE A 71 -2.95 -11.06 12.94
C ILE A 71 -2.38 -10.65 14.30
N VAL A 72 -3.24 -10.48 15.31
CA VAL A 72 -2.86 -10.21 16.70
C VAL A 72 -1.98 -11.34 17.24
N GLU A 73 -2.37 -12.60 17.05
CA GLU A 73 -1.55 -13.75 17.45
C GLU A 73 -0.17 -13.74 16.78
N ARG A 74 -0.11 -13.41 15.49
CA ARG A 74 1.15 -13.28 14.74
C ARG A 74 2.05 -12.19 15.34
N ILE A 75 1.49 -11.03 15.64
CA ILE A 75 2.24 -9.91 16.26
C ILE A 75 2.67 -10.28 17.69
N LYS A 76 1.85 -10.99 18.48
CA LYS A 76 2.22 -11.45 19.82
C LYS A 76 3.41 -12.40 19.81
N ARG A 77 3.59 -13.23 18.77
CA ARG A 77 4.76 -14.11 18.61
C ARG A 77 6.07 -13.33 18.45
N LEU A 78 6.02 -12.06 18.07
CA LEU A 78 7.18 -11.16 18.05
C LEU A 78 7.53 -10.64 19.46
N GLY A 79 6.81 -11.04 20.50
CA GLY A 79 7.00 -10.57 21.88
C GLY A 79 6.34 -9.21 22.15
N LEU A 80 5.43 -8.77 21.27
CA LEU A 80 4.77 -7.46 21.37
C LEU A 80 3.44 -7.56 22.12
N ASP A 81 3.23 -6.61 23.03
CA ASP A 81 1.94 -6.43 23.71
C ASP A 81 0.98 -5.65 22.81
N VAL A 82 0.15 -6.39 22.06
CA VAL A 82 -0.82 -5.85 21.12
C VAL A 82 -2.25 -6.03 21.64
N SER A 83 -3.00 -4.93 21.57
CA SER A 83 -4.41 -4.85 21.91
C SER A 83 -5.24 -4.42 20.69
N LYS A 84 -6.47 -4.93 20.60
CA LYS A 84 -7.42 -4.60 19.53
C LYS A 84 -8.45 -3.62 20.08
N PHE A 85 -8.64 -2.48 19.40
CA PHE A 85 -9.63 -1.47 19.75
C PHE A 85 -10.58 -1.27 18.59
N ASN A 86 -11.88 -1.34 18.85
CA ASN A 86 -12.88 -0.95 17.87
C ASN A 86 -13.07 0.57 17.95
N ASP A 87 -13.13 1.24 16.81
CA ASP A 87 -13.50 2.65 16.76
C ASP A 87 -14.95 2.82 17.25
N GLU A 88 -15.18 3.81 18.13
CA GLU A 88 -16.50 4.13 18.70
C GLU A 88 -17.51 4.47 17.60
N ASP A 89 -17.05 5.05 16.49
CA ASP A 89 -17.88 5.40 15.34
C ASP A 89 -18.13 4.22 14.38
N ASN A 90 -17.66 3.00 14.69
CA ASN A 90 -17.67 1.85 13.78
C ASN A 90 -17.09 2.19 12.39
N LYS A 91 -16.00 2.98 12.33
CA LYS A 91 -15.28 3.29 11.08
C LYS A 91 -14.01 2.47 10.88
N GLY A 92 -13.58 1.71 11.88
CA GLY A 92 -12.48 0.76 11.73
C GLY A 92 -12.18 -0.02 13.01
N VAL A 93 -11.11 -0.80 12.94
CA VAL A 93 -10.47 -1.43 14.08
C VAL A 93 -9.01 -1.00 14.08
N SER A 94 -8.47 -0.70 15.25
CA SER A 94 -7.07 -0.35 15.40
C SER A 94 -6.34 -1.41 16.23
N LEU A 95 -5.12 -1.75 15.82
CA LEU A 95 -4.19 -2.48 16.65
C LEU A 95 -3.29 -1.48 17.37
N VAL A 96 -3.19 -1.59 18.69
CA VAL A 96 -2.37 -0.71 19.52
C VAL A 96 -1.32 -1.56 20.20
N ILE A 97 -0.06 -1.22 19.95
CA ILE A 97 1.11 -1.82 20.58
C ILE A 97 1.73 -0.79 21.51
N VAL A 98 1.97 -1.19 22.76
CA VAL A 98 2.48 -0.29 23.81
C VAL A 98 3.85 -0.75 24.28
N TRP A 99 4.80 0.18 24.28
CA TRP A 99 6.10 0.00 24.90
C TRP A 99 6.21 0.89 26.13
N ARG A 100 6.47 0.26 27.28
CA ARG A 100 6.77 0.98 28.53
C ARG A 100 8.23 1.43 28.59
N ASN A 101 9.13 0.72 27.92
CA ASN A 101 10.56 1.00 27.86
C ASN A 101 11.06 0.95 26.40
N THR A 102 12.18 1.60 26.10
CA THR A 102 12.85 1.50 24.79
C THR A 102 13.67 0.21 24.67
N ASP A 103 12.98 -0.92 24.55
CA ASP A 103 13.61 -2.23 24.37
C ASP A 103 14.28 -2.39 22.98
N LEU A 104 14.92 -3.54 22.76
CA LEU A 104 15.60 -3.82 21.49
C LEU A 104 14.64 -3.85 20.29
N ILE A 105 13.39 -4.26 20.48
CA ILE A 105 12.39 -4.31 19.40
C ILE A 105 12.01 -2.89 19.01
N TRP A 106 11.78 -2.01 19.99
CA TRP A 106 11.53 -0.59 19.75
C TRP A 106 12.70 0.07 19.00
N GLN A 107 13.94 -0.14 19.45
CA GLN A 107 15.12 0.41 18.80
C GLN A 107 15.27 -0.10 17.36
N PHE A 108 15.01 -1.39 17.14
CA PHE A 108 15.05 -2.01 15.83
C PHE A 108 13.98 -1.45 14.88
N LEU A 109 12.73 -1.30 15.36
CA LEU A 109 11.66 -0.68 14.57
C LEU A 109 11.96 0.79 14.26
N ASN A 110 12.44 1.55 15.25
CA ASN A 110 12.81 2.96 15.05
C ASN A 110 13.97 3.11 14.05
N TYR A 111 14.91 2.17 14.04
CA TYR A 111 15.96 2.10 13.03
C TYR A 111 15.39 1.79 11.63
N LEU A 112 14.54 0.77 11.51
CA LEU A 112 13.96 0.36 10.23
C LEU A 112 13.04 1.41 9.60
N LEU A 113 12.29 2.14 10.42
CA LEU A 113 11.31 3.13 9.98
C LEU A 113 11.93 4.51 9.72
N ASN A 114 13.25 4.64 9.85
CA ASN A 114 13.96 5.92 9.81
C ASN A 114 13.38 6.90 10.85
N GLY A 115 13.77 6.72 12.11
CA GLY A 115 13.13 7.21 13.35
C GLY A 115 12.74 8.69 13.49
N ASP A 116 12.97 9.50 12.46
CA ASP A 116 12.43 10.84 12.23
C ASP A 116 10.95 10.82 11.82
N PHE A 117 10.47 9.74 11.21
CA PHE A 117 9.08 9.62 10.80
C PHE A 117 8.19 9.07 11.92
N SER A 118 7.00 9.66 12.06
CA SER A 118 6.01 9.27 13.06
C SER A 118 4.77 8.60 12.48
N ASP A 119 4.53 8.64 11.17
CA ASP A 119 3.29 8.13 10.60
C ASP A 119 3.40 7.74 9.12
N TYR A 120 2.36 7.05 8.64
CA TYR A 120 2.20 6.57 7.27
C TYR A 120 2.21 7.68 6.20
N HIS A 121 2.08 8.95 6.59
CA HIS A 121 2.20 10.08 5.65
C HIS A 121 3.64 10.31 5.21
N SER A 122 4.62 9.75 5.94
CA SER A 122 6.04 9.95 5.66
C SER A 122 6.87 8.67 5.61
N PHE A 123 6.35 7.55 6.13
CA PHE A 123 7.10 6.29 6.12
C PHE A 123 7.52 5.82 4.71
N ARG A 124 8.70 5.21 4.63
CA ARG A 124 9.28 4.61 3.41
C ARG A 124 9.43 3.10 3.61
N ILE A 125 9.49 2.34 2.52
CA ILE A 125 9.82 0.91 2.61
C ILE A 125 11.27 0.77 3.09
N PRO A 126 11.56 0.01 4.16
CA PRO A 126 12.91 -0.09 4.69
C PRO A 126 13.82 -0.80 3.68
N LYS A 127 15.05 -0.33 3.55
CA LYS A 127 16.10 -0.98 2.73
C LYS A 127 16.22 -2.48 3.00
N ALA A 128 16.03 -2.89 4.25
CA ALA A 128 16.06 -4.30 4.65
C ALA A 128 15.03 -5.16 3.90
N ILE A 129 13.85 -4.61 3.55
CA ILE A 129 12.83 -5.32 2.76
C ILE A 129 13.30 -5.51 1.32
N PHE A 130 13.84 -4.47 0.68
CA PHE A 130 14.42 -4.57 -0.67
C PHE A 130 15.55 -5.60 -0.74
N GLN A 131 16.34 -5.72 0.32
CA GLN A 131 17.46 -6.67 0.42
C GLN A 131 17.07 -8.08 0.91
N SER A 132 15.80 -8.29 1.26
CA SER A 132 15.29 -9.58 1.70
C SER A 132 14.92 -10.49 0.52
N ASP A 133 14.66 -11.77 0.77
CA ASP A 133 14.16 -12.67 -0.27
C ASP A 133 12.71 -12.35 -0.70
N LYS A 134 12.31 -12.92 -1.83
CA LYS A 134 11.00 -12.66 -2.42
C LYS A 134 9.83 -13.03 -1.51
N GLU A 135 9.98 -14.01 -0.62
CA GLU A 135 8.90 -14.39 0.28
C GLU A 135 8.67 -13.30 1.34
N LYS A 136 9.73 -12.78 1.95
CA LYS A 136 9.64 -11.62 2.87
C LYS A 136 9.11 -10.36 2.18
N GLN A 137 9.50 -10.11 0.94
CA GLN A 137 8.97 -9.00 0.14
C GLN A 137 7.46 -9.15 -0.12
N LYS A 138 6.98 -10.37 -0.42
CA LYS A 138 5.54 -10.65 -0.55
C LYS A 138 4.81 -10.50 0.78
N GLU A 139 5.37 -10.96 1.89
CA GLU A 139 4.79 -10.78 3.22
C GLU A 139 4.60 -9.31 3.57
N PHE A 140 5.62 -8.48 3.29
CA PHE A 140 5.53 -7.04 3.43
C PHE A 140 4.36 -6.46 2.63
N LEU A 141 4.26 -6.80 1.33
CA LEU A 141 3.19 -6.33 0.47
C LEU A 141 1.82 -6.81 0.91
N ARG A 142 1.72 -8.02 1.48
CA ARG A 142 0.48 -8.56 2.05
C ARG A 142 0.03 -7.74 3.26
N GLY A 143 0.95 -7.41 4.17
CA GLY A 143 0.66 -6.52 5.31
C GLY A 143 0.19 -5.16 4.84
N TYR A 144 0.91 -4.56 3.88
CA TYR A 144 0.53 -3.29 3.30
C TYR A 144 -0.87 -3.34 2.66
N PHE A 145 -1.18 -4.40 1.91
CA PHE A 145 -2.47 -4.62 1.28
C PHE A 145 -3.62 -4.82 2.27
N ASP A 146 -3.38 -5.49 3.40
CA ASP A 146 -4.41 -5.72 4.40
C ASP A 146 -4.94 -4.41 5.00
N VAL A 147 -4.12 -3.36 5.09
CA VAL A 147 -4.55 -2.03 5.60
C VAL A 147 -4.84 -0.99 4.51
N THR A 148 -4.26 -1.09 3.30
CA THR A 148 -4.44 -0.09 2.23
C THR A 148 -5.22 -0.58 1.01
N GLY A 149 -5.32 -1.90 0.83
CA GLY A 149 -5.77 -2.53 -0.40
C GLY A 149 -7.27 -2.50 -0.59
N TYR A 150 -7.71 -2.26 -1.83
CA TYR A 150 -9.09 -2.30 -2.26
C TYR A 150 -9.35 -3.40 -3.26
N VAL A 151 -10.38 -4.18 -2.97
CA VAL A 151 -10.86 -5.29 -3.78
C VAL A 151 -12.34 -5.08 -4.10
N ARG A 152 -12.65 -4.64 -5.32
CA ARG A 152 -14.03 -4.46 -5.78
C ARG A 152 -14.10 -4.50 -7.31
N ALA A 153 -15.19 -5.05 -7.85
CA ALA A 153 -15.38 -5.20 -9.30
C ALA A 153 -15.44 -3.87 -10.06
N SER A 154 -15.85 -2.78 -9.41
CA SER A 154 -15.90 -1.45 -10.03
C SER A 154 -14.52 -0.88 -10.40
N ASN A 155 -13.43 -1.52 -9.95
CA ASN A 155 -12.06 -1.14 -10.31
C ASN A 155 -11.59 -1.71 -11.65
N ALA A 156 -12.44 -2.46 -12.36
CA ALA A 156 -12.15 -3.01 -13.68
C ALA A 156 -11.53 -1.99 -14.65
N GLN A 157 -10.53 -2.40 -15.43
CA GLN A 157 -9.87 -1.57 -16.42
C GLN A 157 -10.86 -1.16 -17.51
N PHE A 158 -11.12 0.14 -17.65
CA PHE A 158 -12.12 0.69 -18.58
C PHE A 158 -13.52 0.06 -18.45
N GLY A 159 -13.88 -0.44 -17.26
CA GLY A 159 -15.16 -1.12 -17.02
C GLY A 159 -15.27 -2.52 -17.64
N LYS A 160 -14.17 -3.08 -18.17
CA LYS A 160 -14.17 -4.40 -18.79
C LYS A 160 -14.22 -5.51 -17.75
N LYS A 161 -15.27 -6.34 -17.79
CA LYS A 161 -15.51 -7.40 -16.81
C LYS A 161 -14.37 -8.44 -16.73
N ASP A 162 -13.62 -8.63 -17.80
CA ASP A 162 -12.48 -9.56 -17.89
C ASP A 162 -11.13 -8.93 -17.53
N GLN A 163 -11.12 -7.70 -16.98
CA GLN A 163 -9.91 -6.93 -16.65
C GLN A 163 -10.00 -6.33 -15.23
N GLN A 164 -10.25 -7.18 -14.24
CA GLN A 164 -10.36 -6.82 -12.84
C GLN A 164 -9.00 -6.44 -12.23
N ARG A 165 -9.03 -5.34 -11.46
CA ARG A 165 -7.87 -4.79 -10.77
C ARG A 165 -8.15 -4.64 -9.29
N ILE A 166 -7.09 -4.79 -8.50
CA ILE A 166 -7.02 -4.25 -7.14
C ILE A 166 -6.25 -2.94 -7.19
N TYR A 167 -6.35 -2.15 -6.12
CA TYR A 167 -5.41 -1.05 -5.94
C TYR A 167 -4.95 -0.93 -4.50
N LEU A 168 -3.73 -0.45 -4.34
CA LEU A 168 -3.17 -0.01 -3.08
C LEU A 168 -3.31 1.51 -2.98
N GLU A 169 -3.76 2.01 -1.83
CA GLU A 169 -3.75 3.44 -1.56
C GLU A 169 -2.46 3.87 -0.88
N VAL A 170 -1.92 5.01 -1.32
CA VAL A 170 -0.85 5.72 -0.64
C VAL A 170 -1.36 7.11 -0.27
N ASP A 171 -1.05 7.59 0.94
CA ASP A 171 -1.44 8.94 1.36
C ASP A 171 -0.95 9.99 0.37
N HIS A 172 -1.77 11.02 0.10
CA HIS A 172 -1.44 12.09 -0.85
C HIS A 172 -0.08 12.75 -0.56
N ARG A 173 0.32 12.86 0.71
CA ARG A 173 1.61 13.46 1.11
C ARG A 173 2.81 12.55 0.83
N ASN A 174 2.60 11.24 0.74
CA ASN A 174 3.69 10.26 0.67
C ASN A 174 4.00 9.85 -0.79
N TRP A 175 4.55 10.78 -1.56
CA TRP A 175 4.86 10.58 -2.97
C TRP A 175 5.92 9.50 -3.20
N PHE A 176 6.94 9.45 -2.33
CA PHE A 176 8.06 8.54 -2.52
C PHE A 176 7.75 7.09 -2.12
N LEU A 177 6.75 6.85 -1.25
CA LEU A 177 6.26 5.49 -1.01
C LEU A 177 5.64 4.87 -2.29
N VAL A 178 5.12 5.69 -3.21
CA VAL A 178 4.68 5.19 -4.53
C VAL A 178 5.87 4.67 -5.35
N LEU A 179 6.99 5.38 -5.33
CA LEU A 179 8.24 4.95 -5.98
C LEU A 179 8.79 3.67 -5.33
N ASP A 180 8.77 3.60 -4.00
CA ASP A 180 9.19 2.39 -3.26
C ASP A 180 8.37 1.16 -3.67
N LEU A 181 7.03 1.30 -3.69
CA LEU A 181 6.13 0.24 -4.11
C LEU A 181 6.41 -0.16 -5.56
N TYR A 182 6.58 0.81 -6.46
CA TYR A 182 6.90 0.54 -7.86
C TYR A 182 8.14 -0.35 -8.00
N LYS A 183 9.25 0.03 -7.35
CA LYS A 183 10.50 -0.73 -7.34
C LYS A 183 10.35 -2.10 -6.70
N LEU A 184 9.61 -2.20 -5.59
CA LEU A 184 9.39 -3.48 -4.92
C LEU A 184 8.60 -4.46 -5.81
N PHE A 185 7.57 -3.98 -6.49
CA PHE A 185 6.77 -4.76 -7.44
C PHE A 185 7.60 -5.24 -8.65
N GLU A 186 8.50 -4.39 -9.17
CA GLU A 186 9.45 -4.80 -10.22
C GLU A 186 10.36 -5.93 -9.74
N ILE A 187 10.94 -5.84 -8.54
CA ILE A 187 11.84 -6.87 -7.98
C ILE A 187 11.14 -8.23 -7.83
N ILE A 188 9.90 -8.25 -7.35
CA ILE A 188 9.16 -9.50 -7.18
C ILE A 188 8.60 -10.03 -8.52
N GLY A 189 8.59 -9.21 -9.57
CA GLY A 189 8.11 -9.58 -10.90
C GLY A 189 6.58 -9.52 -11.05
N VAL A 190 5.91 -8.70 -10.24
CA VAL A 190 4.45 -8.49 -10.34
C VAL A 190 4.21 -7.12 -11.00
N PRO A 191 3.68 -7.09 -12.22
CA PRO A 191 3.59 -5.84 -12.97
C PRO A 191 2.48 -4.92 -12.45
N ILE A 192 2.84 -3.67 -12.23
CA ILE A 192 1.88 -2.58 -12.05
C ILE A 192 1.21 -2.28 -13.40
N GLU A 193 -0.11 -2.18 -13.40
CA GLU A 193 -0.90 -1.87 -14.58
C GLU A 193 -0.92 -0.36 -14.83
N SER A 194 -1.25 0.43 -13.81
CA SER A 194 -1.23 1.88 -13.85
C SER A 194 -1.09 2.47 -12.45
N ILE A 195 -0.67 3.73 -12.39
CA ILE A 195 -0.64 4.52 -11.15
C ILE A 195 -1.47 5.78 -11.40
N ASP A 196 -2.48 5.99 -10.56
CA ASP A 196 -3.15 7.29 -10.48
C ASP A 196 -2.50 8.06 -9.34
N PHE A 197 -1.58 8.97 -9.67
CA PHE A 197 -1.09 9.92 -8.66
C PHE A 197 -2.22 10.86 -8.25
N GLY A 198 -2.21 11.31 -7.00
CA GLY A 198 -2.96 12.46 -6.50
C GLY A 198 -2.41 13.76 -7.10
N HIS A 199 -2.44 13.84 -8.43
CA HIS A 199 -1.95 14.95 -9.24
C HIS A 199 -3.02 15.31 -10.27
N PRO A 200 -3.20 16.61 -10.64
CA PRO A 200 -4.26 17.05 -11.55
C PRO A 200 -4.31 16.27 -12.87
N ASN A 201 -3.16 15.96 -13.47
CA ASN A 201 -3.12 15.20 -14.74
C ASN A 201 -3.59 13.74 -14.65
N PHE A 202 -3.89 13.20 -13.46
CA PHE A 202 -4.30 11.80 -13.29
C PHE A 202 -5.72 11.70 -12.74
N ARG A 203 -6.06 12.51 -11.73
CA ARG A 203 -7.38 12.43 -11.08
C ARG A 203 -8.46 13.26 -11.76
N ASP A 204 -8.06 14.32 -12.48
CA ASP A 204 -8.96 15.13 -13.29
C ASP A 204 -8.26 15.64 -14.58
N PRO A 205 -7.89 14.73 -15.50
CA PRO A 205 -7.10 15.07 -16.69
C PRO A 205 -7.82 16.00 -17.68
N ASN A 206 -9.13 16.20 -17.53
CA ASN A 206 -9.93 17.08 -18.39
C ASN A 206 -10.43 18.33 -17.66
N PHE A 207 -9.97 18.55 -16.42
CA PHE A 207 -10.34 19.72 -15.59
C PHE A 207 -11.86 19.96 -15.52
N LYS A 208 -12.63 18.91 -15.23
CA LYS A 208 -14.11 18.97 -15.17
C LYS A 208 -14.63 19.05 -13.74
N LYS A 209 -13.77 18.92 -12.73
CA LYS A 209 -14.14 18.87 -11.31
C LYS A 209 -13.76 20.17 -10.61
N ALA A 210 -14.25 20.32 -9.39
CA ALA A 210 -13.95 21.49 -8.57
C ALA A 210 -12.44 21.55 -8.22
N PRO A 211 -11.89 22.77 -8.05
CA PRO A 211 -10.49 22.94 -7.65
C PRO A 211 -10.10 22.10 -6.44
N GLY A 212 -8.96 21.44 -6.53
CA GLY A 212 -8.43 20.57 -5.48
C GLY A 212 -9.05 19.17 -5.42
N PHE A 213 -10.02 18.83 -6.28
CA PHE A 213 -10.58 17.46 -6.34
C PHE A 213 -9.52 16.38 -6.59
N TRP A 214 -8.44 16.76 -7.27
CA TRP A 214 -7.34 15.86 -7.61
C TRP A 214 -6.44 15.50 -6.41
N ALA A 215 -6.44 16.30 -5.35
CA ALA A 215 -5.56 16.15 -4.18
C ALA A 215 -6.06 15.02 -3.26
N LYS A 216 -6.02 13.81 -3.80
CA LYS A 216 -6.50 12.55 -3.22
C LYS A 216 -5.34 11.60 -3.02
N GLU A 217 -5.61 10.47 -2.39
CA GLU A 217 -4.67 9.36 -2.31
C GLU A 217 -4.13 8.97 -3.69
N HIS A 218 -2.87 8.53 -3.73
CA HIS A 218 -2.32 7.87 -4.90
C HIS A 218 -2.86 6.44 -4.95
N GLN A 219 -3.04 5.89 -6.15
CA GLN A 219 -3.55 4.54 -6.35
C GLN A 219 -2.62 3.73 -7.24
N VAL A 220 -1.98 2.70 -6.67
CA VAL A 220 -1.16 1.74 -7.43
C VAL A 220 -2.05 0.57 -7.84
N LYS A 221 -2.31 0.42 -9.14
CA LYS A 221 -3.29 -0.53 -9.68
C LYS A 221 -2.61 -1.75 -10.27
N ILE A 222 -3.10 -2.94 -9.90
CA ILE A 222 -2.53 -4.23 -10.29
C ILE A 222 -3.67 -5.15 -10.69
N PHE A 223 -3.49 -5.95 -11.75
CA PHE A 223 -4.50 -6.95 -12.10
C PHE A 223 -4.64 -8.00 -11.00
N ALA A 224 -5.88 -8.38 -10.70
CA ALA A 224 -6.19 -9.29 -9.60
C ALA A 224 -5.45 -10.64 -9.71
N ASN A 225 -5.37 -11.22 -10.90
CA ASN A 225 -4.63 -12.46 -11.15
C ASN A 225 -3.11 -12.33 -10.91
N GLN A 226 -2.53 -11.17 -11.21
CA GLN A 226 -1.10 -10.92 -10.99
C GLN A 226 -0.78 -10.69 -9.50
N PHE A 227 -1.72 -10.14 -8.73
CA PHE A 227 -1.58 -9.93 -7.30
C PHE A 227 -1.90 -11.16 -6.44
N LEU A 228 -2.66 -12.13 -6.98
CA LEU A 228 -3.11 -13.32 -6.27
C LEU A 228 -2.00 -14.11 -5.54
N PRO A 229 -0.77 -14.27 -6.09
CA PRO A 229 0.33 -14.94 -5.39
C PRO A 229 0.79 -14.22 -4.11
N ILE A 230 0.51 -12.92 -3.97
CA ILE A 230 0.76 -12.17 -2.73
C ILE A 230 -0.41 -12.39 -1.78
N GLY A 231 -1.64 -12.13 -2.22
CA GLY A 231 -2.85 -12.40 -1.45
C GLY A 231 -3.07 -11.47 -0.25
N SER A 232 -3.90 -11.92 0.70
CA SER A 232 -4.36 -11.21 1.89
C SER A 232 -4.59 -12.18 3.04
N TYR A 233 -4.33 -11.75 4.29
CA TYR A 233 -4.79 -12.52 5.46
C TYR A 233 -6.19 -12.15 5.91
N LEU A 234 -6.70 -11.00 5.47
CA LEU A 234 -8.11 -10.68 5.66
C LEU A 234 -8.97 -11.58 4.77
N LYS A 235 -9.76 -12.46 5.40
CA LYS A 235 -10.52 -13.51 4.70
C LYS A 235 -11.41 -12.95 3.59
N HIS A 236 -12.17 -11.90 3.90
CA HIS A 236 -13.07 -11.26 2.95
C HIS A 236 -12.31 -10.67 1.75
N LYS A 237 -11.14 -10.04 1.97
CA LYS A 237 -10.34 -9.50 0.87
C LYS A 237 -9.78 -10.60 -0.01
N GLN A 238 -9.31 -11.69 0.60
CA GLN A 238 -8.76 -12.84 -0.11
C GLN A 238 -9.82 -13.52 -0.99
N GLU A 239 -11.04 -13.74 -0.46
CA GLU A 239 -12.11 -14.34 -1.24
C GLU A 239 -12.52 -13.48 -2.44
N VAL A 240 -12.69 -12.16 -2.24
CA VAL A 240 -13.00 -11.24 -3.34
C VAL A 240 -11.85 -11.19 -4.36
N LEU A 241 -10.59 -11.17 -3.91
CA LEU A 241 -9.42 -11.21 -4.79
C LEU A 241 -9.40 -12.47 -5.68
N VAL A 242 -9.67 -13.64 -5.09
CA VAL A 242 -9.76 -14.91 -5.83
C VAL A 242 -10.83 -14.85 -6.90
N ASP A 243 -12.01 -14.31 -6.57
CA ASP A 243 -13.10 -14.18 -7.54
C ASP A 243 -12.76 -13.19 -8.66
N LEU A 244 -12.20 -12.02 -8.34
CA LEU A 244 -11.74 -11.07 -9.35
C LEU A 244 -10.65 -11.66 -10.25
N ALA A 245 -9.72 -12.45 -9.69
CA ALA A 245 -8.68 -13.11 -10.45
C ALA A 245 -9.25 -14.15 -11.44
N LYS A 246 -10.29 -14.91 -11.05
CA LYS A 246 -10.98 -15.87 -11.95
C LYS A 246 -11.70 -15.19 -13.11
N MET A 247 -12.16 -13.95 -12.91
CA MET A 247 -12.81 -13.17 -13.96
C MET A 247 -11.81 -12.68 -15.01
N ASN A 248 -10.52 -12.56 -14.66
CA ASN A 248 -9.52 -12.03 -15.59
C ASN A 248 -9.28 -12.98 -16.76
N LYS A 249 -9.14 -12.40 -17.96
CA LYS A 249 -8.72 -13.14 -19.14
C LYS A 249 -7.38 -13.84 -18.87
N ALA A 250 -7.25 -15.08 -19.33
CA ALA A 250 -6.00 -15.84 -19.24
C ALA A 250 -4.81 -15.06 -19.83
N GLY A 251 -3.70 -15.03 -19.09
CA GLY A 251 -2.48 -14.31 -19.45
C GLY A 251 -2.57 -12.78 -19.38
N LEU A 252 -3.66 -12.22 -18.81
CA LEU A 252 -3.78 -10.78 -18.63
C LEU A 252 -2.73 -10.27 -17.65
N GLY A 253 -1.94 -9.30 -18.10
CA GLY A 253 -0.91 -8.66 -17.29
C GLY A 253 0.46 -9.33 -17.39
N ASP A 254 0.58 -10.51 -18.00
CA ASP A 254 1.85 -11.22 -18.14
C ASP A 254 2.89 -10.36 -18.87
N ASN A 255 4.11 -10.32 -18.33
CA ASN A 255 5.23 -9.54 -18.86
C ASN A 255 5.90 -10.17 -20.09
N SER A 256 5.23 -11.06 -20.82
CA SER A 256 5.80 -11.80 -21.94
C SER A 256 6.09 -10.95 -23.19
N LYS A 257 5.71 -9.67 -23.20
CA LYS A 257 6.00 -8.71 -24.28
C LYS A 257 6.31 -7.34 -23.70
N GLU A 258 7.28 -6.62 -24.28
CA GLU A 258 7.52 -5.21 -24.01
C GLU A 258 6.19 -4.42 -24.12
N LYS A 259 5.73 -3.85 -23.00
CA LYS A 259 4.50 -3.07 -22.98
C LYS A 259 4.76 -1.72 -23.65
N LYS A 260 4.41 -1.62 -24.94
CA LYS A 260 4.29 -0.31 -25.61
C LYS A 260 3.02 0.37 -25.14
N TYR A 261 3.13 1.25 -24.14
CA TYR A 261 2.03 2.09 -23.71
C TYR A 261 1.71 3.13 -24.77
N ARG A 262 0.42 3.28 -25.12
CA ARG A 262 -0.02 4.41 -25.94
C ARG A 262 -0.13 5.64 -25.05
N ILE A 263 0.89 6.47 -25.06
CA ILE A 263 0.86 7.77 -24.39
C ILE A 263 -0.14 8.67 -25.13
N ARG A 264 -1.08 9.25 -24.39
CA ARG A 264 -2.01 10.24 -24.90
C ARG A 264 -1.63 11.58 -24.30
N GLU A 265 -1.57 12.60 -25.14
CA GLU A 265 -1.41 13.97 -24.69
C GLU A 265 -2.64 14.38 -23.87
N LYS A 266 -2.40 14.98 -22.70
CA LYS A 266 -3.45 15.47 -21.80
C LYS A 266 -3.54 16.98 -21.90
N ALA A 267 -4.73 17.52 -21.61
CA ALA A 267 -4.89 18.95 -21.51
C ALA A 267 -4.08 19.49 -20.32
N GLN A 268 -3.52 20.69 -20.47
CA GLN A 268 -2.92 21.41 -19.37
C GLN A 268 -3.98 21.71 -18.32
N ASN A 269 -3.68 21.39 -17.06
CA ASN A 269 -4.56 21.65 -15.95
C ASN A 269 -4.03 22.86 -15.16
N PRO A 270 -4.83 23.91 -14.92
CA PRO A 270 -4.36 25.11 -14.21
C PRO A 270 -3.88 24.83 -12.79
N GLU A 271 -4.29 23.70 -12.19
CA GLU A 271 -3.84 23.30 -10.86
C GLU A 271 -2.47 22.59 -10.84
N GLU A 272 -1.78 22.47 -11.97
CA GLU A 272 -0.38 22.00 -12.02
C GLU A 272 0.55 22.88 -11.16
N ASN A 273 0.20 24.14 -10.90
CA ASN A 273 0.95 25.05 -10.03
C ASN A 273 0.43 25.11 -8.58
N SER A 274 -0.51 24.24 -8.21
CA SER A 274 -1.16 24.30 -6.89
C SER A 274 -0.18 24.14 -5.73
N GLU A 275 -0.41 24.87 -4.65
CA GLU A 275 0.40 24.77 -3.42
C GLU A 275 0.26 23.42 -2.72
N LYS A 276 -0.81 22.68 -3.01
CA LYS A 276 -1.03 21.31 -2.53
C LYS A 276 -0.01 20.32 -3.10
N LEU A 277 0.71 20.68 -4.17
CA LEU A 277 1.81 19.88 -4.71
C LEU A 277 3.13 20.21 -3.98
N PRO A 278 4.00 19.21 -3.78
CA PRO A 278 5.40 19.44 -3.42
C PRO A 278 6.08 20.41 -4.39
N LYS A 279 6.99 21.25 -3.88
CA LYS A 279 7.67 22.29 -4.68
C LYS A 279 8.30 21.73 -5.97
N PHE A 280 8.88 20.53 -5.92
CA PHE A 280 9.54 19.90 -7.07
C PHE A 280 8.58 19.34 -8.14
N LEU A 281 7.25 19.29 -7.86
CA LEU A 281 6.20 18.90 -8.81
C LEU A 281 5.39 20.09 -9.36
N ARG A 282 5.47 21.27 -8.73
CA ARG A 282 4.70 22.44 -9.17
C ARG A 282 5.12 22.86 -10.58
N GLY A 283 4.13 23.10 -11.43
CA GLY A 283 4.27 23.51 -12.82
C GLY A 283 4.70 22.38 -13.78
N LYS A 284 4.81 21.14 -13.30
CA LYS A 284 5.17 20.00 -14.14
C LYS A 284 3.91 19.32 -14.71
N HIS A 285 3.98 19.00 -15.98
CA HIS A 285 2.91 18.31 -16.71
C HIS A 285 3.30 16.85 -16.96
N PHE A 286 2.34 15.93 -16.78
CA PHE A 286 2.57 14.49 -16.94
C PHE A 286 1.50 13.79 -17.78
N ASN A 287 1.91 13.28 -18.94
CA ASN A 287 1.06 12.48 -19.82
C ASN A 287 0.97 11.02 -19.35
N HIS A 288 2.02 10.52 -18.70
CA HIS A 288 2.06 9.14 -18.21
C HIS A 288 2.64 9.06 -16.79
N TYR A 289 2.28 8.02 -16.03
CA TYR A 289 2.73 7.88 -14.64
C TYR A 289 4.24 7.65 -14.54
N SER A 290 4.86 7.06 -15.56
CA SER A 290 6.31 6.84 -15.61
C SER A 290 7.12 8.13 -15.65
N GLU A 291 6.57 9.20 -16.26
CA GLU A 291 7.22 10.52 -16.28
C GLU A 291 7.29 11.11 -14.86
N LEU A 292 6.23 10.93 -14.07
CA LEU A 292 6.20 11.37 -12.67
C LEU A 292 7.10 10.49 -11.80
N LEU A 293 7.13 9.16 -12.02
CA LEU A 293 8.08 8.27 -11.35
C LEU A 293 9.54 8.68 -11.61
N ALA A 294 9.90 9.05 -12.84
CA ALA A 294 11.24 9.53 -13.16
C ALA A 294 11.59 10.81 -12.39
N VAL A 295 10.66 11.76 -12.29
CA VAL A 295 10.85 12.95 -11.45
C VAL A 295 11.01 12.61 -9.97
N LEU A 296 10.27 11.63 -9.45
CA LEU A 296 10.46 11.17 -8.07
C LEU A 296 11.85 10.56 -7.88
N GLU A 297 12.30 9.75 -8.82
CA GLU A 297 13.63 9.13 -8.77
C GLU A 297 14.76 10.16 -8.79
N GLU A 298 14.68 11.17 -9.65
CA GLU A 298 15.63 12.31 -9.69
C GLU A 298 15.68 13.11 -8.37
N ASN A 299 14.60 13.08 -7.59
CA ASN A 299 14.45 13.85 -6.35
C ASN A 299 14.49 12.97 -5.10
N ASP A 300 14.78 11.67 -5.23
CA ASP A 300 14.83 10.76 -4.09
C ASP A 300 16.18 10.85 -3.37
N ASN A 301 16.19 11.67 -2.31
CA ASN A 301 17.37 11.85 -1.47
C ASN A 301 17.59 10.67 -0.50
N ILE A 302 16.62 9.76 -0.39
CA ILE A 302 16.73 8.55 0.44
C ILE A 302 16.95 7.40 -0.53
N LYS A 303 18.21 7.13 -0.87
CA LYS A 303 18.59 5.97 -1.70
C LYS A 303 18.34 4.66 -0.96
N ALA A 304 17.08 4.31 -0.73
CA ALA A 304 16.67 3.09 -0.03
C ALA A 304 17.02 1.80 -0.80
N TYR A 305 17.51 1.93 -2.04
CA TYR A 305 17.63 0.86 -3.03
C TYR A 305 19.08 0.45 -3.37
N GLU A 306 20.07 1.30 -3.06
CA GLU A 306 21.53 1.00 -3.10
C GLU A 306 21.94 0.54 -1.69
#